data_AF-A0A493SVT4-F1
#
_entry.id   AF-A0A493SVT4-F1
#
_cell.length_a   1.000
_cell.length_b   1.000
_cell.length_c   1.000
_cell.angle_alpha   90.00
_cell.angle_beta   90.00
_cell.angle_gamma   90.00
#
_symmetry.space_group_name_H-M   'P 1'
#
loop_
_entity.id
_entity.type
_entity.pdbx_description
1 polymer ?
#
loop_
_entity_poly.entity_id
_entity_poly.type
_entity_poly.pdbx_seq_one_letter_code
_entity_poly.pdbx_strand_id
1 'polypeptide(L)'
;PYVKMYLLPDRKKKFQTKVHRRTLNPVFDETFSFGVPFAELPARRLHFSVYDFDRFSRHDLIGQVVLDNLCICGMHLQPQLQTHLYLWSHMHL
;
A
#
# COMPACT_ATOMS: atom_id res chain seq x y z
N PRO A 1 -2.04 5.32 18.55
CA PRO A 1 -1.50 5.39 17.16
C PRO A 1 -2.47 4.87 16.08
N TYR A 2 -2.37 5.42 14.87
CA TYR A 2 -3.07 4.95 13.66
C TYR A 2 -2.26 5.33 12.41
N VAL A 3 -2.52 4.68 11.27
CA VAL A 3 -1.79 4.92 10.01
C VAL A 3 -2.72 5.49 8.96
N LYS A 4 -2.28 6.55 8.26
CA LYS A 4 -2.90 7.05 7.03
C LYS A 4 -2.08 6.61 5.83
N MET A 5 -2.78 6.26 4.75
CA MET A 5 -2.19 5.80 3.49
C MET A 5 -2.71 6.61 2.31
N TYR A 6 -1.80 7.00 1.42
CA TYR A 6 -2.10 7.67 0.15
C TYR A 6 -1.36 6.99 -0.99
N LEU A 7 -1.99 6.91 -2.15
CA LEU A 7 -1.34 6.47 -3.38
C LEU A 7 -0.97 7.69 -4.23
N LEU A 8 0.26 8.16 -4.04
CA LEU A 8 0.79 9.33 -4.71
C LEU A 8 0.90 9.12 -6.24
N PRO A 9 0.77 10.20 -7.04
CA PRO A 9 0.58 11.59 -6.61
C PRO A 9 -0.85 11.92 -6.15
N ASP A 10 -1.81 11.00 -6.30
CA ASP A 10 -3.19 11.24 -5.89
C ASP A 10 -3.32 11.25 -4.36
N ARG A 11 -3.86 12.36 -3.84
CA ARG A 11 -4.14 12.54 -2.42
C ARG A 11 -5.64 12.55 -2.10
N LYS A 12 -6.50 12.34 -3.10
CA LYS A 12 -7.96 12.34 -2.93
C LYS A 12 -8.42 11.08 -2.21
N LYS A 13 -7.99 9.90 -2.68
CA LYS A 13 -8.29 8.63 -2.02
C LYS A 13 -7.29 8.38 -0.89
N LYS A 14 -7.82 8.27 0.33
CA LYS A 14 -7.05 7.95 1.54
C LYS A 14 -7.63 6.71 2.22
N PHE A 15 -6.75 5.88 2.75
CA PHE A 15 -7.13 4.85 3.70
C PHE A 15 -6.57 5.19 5.08
N GLN A 16 -7.26 4.72 6.11
CA GLN A 16 -6.85 4.92 7.49
C GLN A 16 -7.19 3.68 8.29
N THR A 17 -6.27 3.24 9.13
CA THR A 17 -6.54 2.17 10.09
C THR A 17 -7.44 2.65 11.22
N LYS A 18 -7.94 1.72 12.01
CA LYS A 18 -8.51 2.01 13.32
C LYS A 18 -7.44 2.60 14.24
N VAL A 19 -7.90 3.37 15.22
CA VAL A 19 -7.06 3.91 16.28
C VAL A 19 -6.86 2.84 17.36
N HIS A 20 -5.60 2.48 17.59
CA HIS A 20 -5.23 1.63 18.72
C HIS A 20 -4.93 2.53 19.93
N ARG A 21 -5.63 2.30 21.04
CA ARG A 21 -5.49 3.08 22.27
C ARG A 21 -4.57 2.35 23.26
N ARG A 22 -3.81 3.12 24.04
CA ARG A 22 -2.99 2.62 25.16
C ARG A 22 -1.99 1.53 24.76
N THR A 23 -1.38 1.64 23.58
CA THR A 23 -0.31 0.73 23.13
C THR A 23 0.76 1.50 22.37
N LEU A 24 2.03 1.18 22.65
CA LEU A 24 3.20 1.69 21.92
C LEU A 24 3.59 0.79 20.73
N ASN A 25 3.08 -0.44 20.69
CA ASN A 25 3.35 -1.43 19.65
C ASN A 25 2.03 -1.89 19.02
N PRO A 26 1.38 -1.04 18.21
CA PRO A 26 0.12 -1.40 17.58
C PRO A 26 0.32 -2.49 16.51
N VAL A 27 -0.55 -3.49 16.52
CA VAL A 27 -0.71 -4.46 15.42
C VAL A 27 -2.04 -4.13 14.76
N PHE A 28 -2.01 -3.72 13.48
CA PHE A 28 -3.19 -3.24 12.78
C PHE A 28 -3.95 -4.38 12.07
N ASP A 29 -3.24 -5.28 11.36
CA ASP A 29 -3.82 -6.40 10.59
C ASP A 29 -5.04 -6.01 9.72
N GLU A 30 -4.98 -4.82 9.11
CA GLU A 30 -6.01 -4.31 8.20
C GLU A 30 -5.54 -4.36 6.74
N THR A 31 -6.45 -4.72 5.82
CA THR A 31 -6.18 -4.79 4.38
C THR A 31 -6.90 -3.67 3.64
N PHE A 32 -6.20 -3.00 2.72
CA PHE A 32 -6.73 -1.90 1.91
C PHE A 32 -6.39 -2.09 0.43
N SER A 33 -7.31 -1.70 -0.47
CA SER A 33 -7.16 -1.91 -1.91
C SER A 33 -7.21 -0.61 -2.70
N PHE A 34 -6.13 -0.33 -3.43
CA PHE A 34 -6.10 0.72 -4.45
C PHE A 34 -6.36 0.09 -5.83
N GLY A 35 -7.38 0.56 -6.53
CA GLY A 35 -7.62 0.16 -7.92
C GLY A 35 -6.72 0.99 -8.83
N VAL A 36 -5.71 0.36 -9.42
CA VAL A 36 -4.72 1.01 -10.28
C VAL A 36 -4.43 0.11 -11.48
N PRO A 37 -4.48 0.64 -12.71
CA PRO A 37 -4.01 -0.11 -13.88
C PRO A 37 -2.54 -0.48 -13.74
N PHE A 38 -2.16 -1.69 -14.18
CA PHE A 38 -0.78 -2.18 -14.06
C PHE A 38 0.24 -1.23 -14.71
N ALA A 39 -0.10 -0.68 -15.88
CA ALA A 39 0.75 0.26 -16.62
C ALA A 39 1.06 1.56 -15.83
N GLU A 40 0.23 1.93 -14.86
CA GLU A 40 0.44 3.12 -14.04
C GLU A 40 1.27 2.83 -12.78
N LEU A 41 1.40 1.57 -12.35
CA LEU A 41 2.11 1.20 -11.11
C LEU A 41 3.53 1.77 -11.00
N PRO A 42 4.35 1.83 -12.07
CA PRO A 42 5.69 2.42 -11.99
C PRO A 42 5.70 3.90 -11.61
N ALA A 43 4.63 4.63 -11.91
CA ALA A 43 4.48 6.05 -11.59
C ALA A 43 3.79 6.31 -10.24
N ARG A 44 3.37 5.25 -9.54
CA ARG A 44 2.70 5.34 -8.24
C ARG A 44 3.67 5.09 -7.09
N ARG A 45 3.38 5.75 -5.97
CA ARG A 45 4.14 5.59 -4.72
C ARG A 45 3.17 5.50 -3.55
N LEU A 46 3.40 4.56 -2.65
CA LEU A 46 2.53 4.35 -1.50
C LEU A 46 3.11 5.06 -0.27
N HIS A 47 2.43 6.10 0.19
CA HIS A 47 2.86 6.92 1.32
C HIS A 47 2.10 6.52 2.57
N PHE A 48 2.83 6.11 3.60
CA PHE A 48 2.33 5.81 4.93
C PHE A 48 2.74 6.93 5.90
N SER A 49 1.80 7.36 6.74
CA SER A 49 2.07 8.28 7.83
C SER A 49 1.45 7.75 9.12
N VAL A 50 2.28 7.54 10.12
CA VAL A 50 1.87 7.07 11.45
C VAL A 50 1.62 8.29 12.33
N TYR A 51 0.45 8.33 12.94
CA TYR A 51 0.03 9.42 13.82
C TYR A 51 -0.24 8.89 15.22
N ASP A 52 0.04 9.70 16.23
CA ASP A 52 -0.60 9.53 17.53
C ASP A 52 -1.99 10.19 17.51
N PHE A 53 -2.94 9.57 18.20
CA PHE A 53 -4.30 10.10 18.26
C PHE A 53 -4.52 10.81 19.59
N ASP A 54 -4.89 12.08 19.50
CA ASP A 54 -5.27 12.90 20.65
C ASP A 54 -6.73 13.33 20.56
N ARG A 55 -7.45 13.21 21.68
CA ARG A 55 -8.89 13.53 21.71
C ARG A 55 -9.17 15.03 21.65
N PHE A 56 -8.27 15.85 22.18
CA PHE A 56 -8.51 17.27 22.44
C PHE A 56 -7.46 18.20 21.84
N SER A 57 -6.51 17.66 21.08
CA SER A 57 -5.46 18.41 20.40
C SER A 57 -5.27 17.89 18.98
N ARG A 58 -4.40 18.58 18.25
CA ARG A 58 -3.96 18.10 16.95
C ARG A 58 -3.22 16.77 17.13
N HIS A 59 -3.49 15.83 16.23
CA HIS A 59 -2.81 14.55 16.19
C HIS A 59 -1.36 14.73 15.74
N ASP A 60 -0.42 14.17 16.50
CA ASP A 60 1.01 14.27 16.20
C ASP A 60 1.44 13.27 15.13
N LEU A 61 2.27 13.73 14.19
CA LEU A 61 2.93 12.86 13.23
C LEU A 61 4.13 12.20 13.93
N ILE A 62 4.09 10.89 14.08
CA ILE A 62 5.20 10.12 14.65
C ILE A 62 6.27 9.89 13.58
N GLY A 63 5.85 9.50 12.38
CA GLY A 63 6.76 9.17 11.30
C GLY A 63 6.07 8.86 9.99
N GLN A 64 6.84 8.75 8.92
CA GLN A 64 6.33 8.47 7.59
C GLN A 64 7.33 7.68 6.75
N VAL A 65 6.80 6.90 5.80
CA VAL A 65 7.60 6.17 4.81
C VAL A 65 6.87 6.21 3.47
N VAL A 66 7.64 6.29 2.39
CA VAL A 66 7.13 6.19 1.01
C VAL A 66 7.74 4.95 0.39
N LEU A 67 6.87 4.06 -0.10
CA LEU A 67 7.27 2.89 -0.87
C LEU A 67 7.12 3.19 -2.36
N ASP A 68 8.23 3.05 -3.07
CA ASP A 68 8.32 3.22 -4.52
C ASP A 68 8.46 1.85 -5.21
N ASN A 69 8.62 1.84 -6.54
CA ASN A 69 8.85 0.62 -7.33
C ASN A 69 7.78 -0.47 -7.14
N LEU A 70 6.51 -0.07 -7.00
CA LEU A 70 5.38 -0.96 -6.73
C LEU A 70 5.19 -2.04 -7.81
N CYS A 71 5.64 -1.78 -9.04
CA CYS A 71 5.62 -2.74 -10.14
C CYS A 71 6.47 -4.00 -9.88
N ILE A 72 7.65 -3.87 -9.24
CA ILE A 72 8.53 -5.02 -8.98
C ILE A 72 7.91 -5.94 -7.92
N CYS A 73 7.29 -5.37 -6.89
CA CYS A 73 6.54 -6.11 -5.88
C CYS A 73 5.37 -6.89 -6.50
N GLY A 74 4.61 -6.25 -7.41
CA GLY A 74 3.54 -6.91 -8.15
C GLY A 74 4.03 -8.02 -9.08
N MET A 75 5.16 -7.80 -9.77
CA MET A 75 5.76 -8.80 -10.67
C MET A 75 6.34 -10.00 -9.93
N HIS A 76 6.81 -9.85 -8.69
CA HIS A 76 7.21 -10.99 -7.84
C HIS A 76 6.02 -11.81 -7.32
N LEU A 77 4.82 -11.22 -7.27
CA LEU A 77 3.58 -11.90 -6.90
C LEU A 77 2.83 -12.51 -8.10
N GLN A 78 3.06 -12.02 -9.32
CA GLN A 78 2.50 -12.57 -10.57
C GLN A 78 3.31 -13.65 -11.36
N PRO A 79 4.53 -14.13 -10.99
CA PRO A 79 5.33 -15.00 -11.86
C PRO A 79 4.60 -16.28 -12.27
N GLN A 80 3.67 -16.74 -11.44
CA GLN A 80 2.92 -17.98 -11.63
C GLN A 80 1.96 -17.93 -12.81
N LEU A 81 1.38 -16.76 -13.14
CA LEU A 81 0.44 -16.64 -14.26
C LEU A 81 1.17 -16.34 -15.58
N GLN A 82 2.27 -15.59 -15.53
CA GLN A 82 3.06 -15.27 -16.72
C GLN A 82 3.79 -16.51 -17.26
N THR A 83 4.34 -17.36 -16.39
CA THR A 83 4.96 -18.62 -16.79
C THR A 83 3.96 -19.57 -17.45
N HIS A 84 2.74 -19.67 -16.92
CA HIS A 84 1.70 -20.49 -17.53
C HIS A 84 1.30 -19.96 -18.91
N LEU A 85 1.04 -18.66 -19.08
CA LEU A 85 0.73 -18.09 -20.40
C LEU A 85 1.87 -18.25 -21.41
N TYR A 86 3.13 -18.12 -20.98
CA TYR A 86 4.30 -18.31 -21.85
C TYR A 86 4.45 -19.76 -22.31
N LEU A 87 4.25 -20.73 -21.41
CA LEU A 87 4.22 -22.16 -21.72
C LEU A 87 3.08 -22.50 -22.71
N TRP A 88 1.87 -21.99 -22.48
CA TRP A 88 0.72 -22.22 -23.37
C TRP A 88 0.92 -21.60 -24.76
N SER A 89 1.62 -20.46 -24.86
CA SER A 89 1.96 -19.84 -26.16
C SER A 89 3.02 -20.60 -26.95
N HIS A 90 3.85 -21.43 -26.31
CA HIS A 90 4.91 -22.22 -26.96
C HIS A 90 4.52 -23.68 -27.24
N MET A 91 3.38 -24.15 -26.72
CA MET A 91 2.90 -25.53 -26.93
C MET A 91 1.91 -25.69 -28.11
N HIS A 92 1.64 -24.63 -28.87
CA HIS A 92 0.81 -24.66 -30.07
C HIS A 92 1.51 -24.05 -31.30
N LEU A 93 2.76 -24.45 -31.51
CA LEU A 93 3.44 -24.40 -32.81
C LEU A 93 3.96 -25.80 -33.15
#